data_AF-A0A948PQ69-F1
#
_entry.id   AF-A0A948PQ69-F1
#
_cell.length_a   1.000
_cell.length_b   1.000
_cell.length_c   1.000
_cell.angle_alpha   90.00
_cell.angle_beta   90.00
_cell.angle_gamma   90.00
#
_symmetry.space_group_name_H-M   'P 1'
#
loop_
_entity.id
_entity.type
_entity.pdbx_description
1 polymer ?
#
loop_
_entity_poly.entity_id
_entity_poly.type
_entity_poly.pdbx_seq_one_letter_code
_entity_poly.pdbx_strand_id
1 'polypeptide(L)' 'LITFVHGRETALYNIAFDGRYSSSSPGLYLFQEAIARSLQNQRPVIDFLRGREPYKYDFGAQDTRLFRLSIPLKRNEKK' A
#
# COMPACT_ATOMS: atom_id res chain seq x y z
N LEU A 1 -2.09 11.75 -4.32
CA LEU A 1 -1.95 10.33 -3.96
C LEU A 1 -1.48 9.56 -5.19
N ILE A 2 -0.42 8.78 -5.05
CA ILE A 2 0.14 7.89 -6.07
C ILE A 2 -0.19 6.45 -5.67
N THR A 3 -0.76 5.69 -6.61
CA THR A 3 -1.13 4.29 -6.41
C THR A 3 -0.52 3.40 -7.49
N PHE A 4 -0.16 2.17 -7.13
CA PHE A 4 0.19 1.13 -8.11
C PHE A 4 -0.91 0.09 -8.17
N VAL A 5 -1.12 -0.50 -9.35
CA VAL A 5 -2.07 -1.60 -9.54
C VAL A 5 -1.31 -2.83 -9.95
N HIS A 6 -1.54 -3.94 -9.24
CA HIS A 6 -1.00 -5.25 -9.58
C HIS A 6 -2.10 -6.29 -9.49
N GLY A 7 -2.50 -6.87 -10.64
CA GLY A 7 -3.62 -7.80 -10.71
C GLY A 7 -4.90 -7.17 -10.15
N ARG A 8 -5.40 -7.72 -9.03
CA ARG A 8 -6.64 -7.29 -8.36
C ARG A 8 -6.42 -6.41 -7.14
N GLU A 9 -5.20 -5.89 -6.97
CA GLU A 9 -4.78 -5.10 -5.84
C GLU A 9 -4.41 -3.68 -6.26
N THR A 10 -4.76 -2.71 -5.41
CA THR A 10 -4.29 -1.32 -5.51
C THR A 10 -3.44 -1.00 -4.28
N ALA A 11 -2.16 -0.68 -4.49
CA ALA A 11 -1.22 -0.30 -3.45
C ALA A 11 -1.13 1.23 -3.28
N LEU A 12 -1.23 1.72 -2.05
CA LEU A 12 -1.21 3.14 -1.69
C LEU A 12 0.23 3.60 -1.42
N TYR A 13 0.96 3.97 -2.49
CA TYR A 13 2.41 4.19 -2.41
C TYR A 13 2.83 5.45 -1.69
N ASN A 14 2.29 6.59 -2.13
CA ASN A 14 2.70 7.86 -1.58
C ASN A 14 1.56 8.86 -1.62
N ILE A 15 1.43 9.63 -0.55
CA ILE A 15 0.46 10.68 -0.43
C ILE A 15 1.15 11.98 -0.05
N ALA A 16 0.72 13.05 -0.68
CA ALA A 16 1.12 14.40 -0.37
C ALA A 16 -0.12 15.30 -0.53
N PHE A 17 -0.18 16.31 0.31
CA PHE A 17 -1.17 17.37 0.27
C PHE A 17 -0.54 18.62 0.88
N ASP A 18 -1.16 19.77 0.62
CA ASP A 18 -0.71 21.02 1.20
C ASP A 18 -1.11 21.08 2.69
N GLY A 19 -0.12 21.23 3.56
CA GLY A 19 -0.28 21.23 5.02
C GLY A 19 -1.22 22.31 5.54
N ARG A 20 -1.47 23.38 4.77
CA ARG A 20 -2.48 24.41 5.10
C ARG A 20 -3.88 23.84 5.25
N TYR A 21 -4.16 22.69 4.64
CA TYR A 21 -5.47 22.02 4.67
C TYR A 21 -5.52 20.83 5.64
N SER A 22 -4.53 20.65 6.51
CA SER A 22 -4.46 19.48 7.39
C SER A 22 -5.70 19.30 8.28
N SER A 23 -6.34 20.39 8.71
CA SER A 23 -7.57 20.36 9.52
C SER A 23 -8.74 19.68 8.80
N SER A 24 -8.77 19.72 7.47
CA SER A 24 -9.79 19.08 6.64
C SER A 24 -9.49 17.61 6.34
N SER A 25 -8.39 17.06 6.86
CA SER A 25 -7.97 15.68 6.65
C SER A 25 -7.96 15.22 5.18
N PRO A 26 -7.33 15.98 4.26
CA PRO A 26 -7.29 15.65 2.82
C PRO A 26 -6.72 14.26 2.54
N GLY A 27 -5.86 13.76 3.42
CA GLY A 27 -5.35 12.39 3.34
C GLY A 27 -6.45 11.33 3.37
N LEU A 28 -7.44 11.47 4.27
CA LEU A 28 -8.55 10.53 4.41
C LEU A 28 -9.45 10.55 3.17
N TYR A 29 -9.75 11.74 2.64
CA TYR A 29 -10.50 11.88 1.40
C TYR A 29 -9.80 11.18 0.22
N LEU A 30 -8.50 11.39 0.08
CA LEU A 30 -7.71 10.73 -0.96
C LEU A 30 -7.72 9.20 -0.83
N PHE A 31 -7.68 8.65 0.39
CA PHE A 31 -7.82 7.21 0.60
C PHE A 31 -9.21 6.71 0.22
N GLN A 32 -10.26 7.41 0.64
CA GLN A 32 -11.65 7.07 0.27
C GLN A 32 -11.81 6.99 -1.25
N GLU A 33 -11.34 8.01 -1.98
CA GLU A 33 -11.38 8.05 -3.44
C GLU A 33 -10.61 6.89 -4.08
N ALA A 34 -9.42 6.56 -3.57
CA ALA A 34 -8.64 5.43 -4.08
C ALA A 34 -9.34 4.09 -3.86
N ILE A 35 -9.95 3.89 -2.68
CA ILE A 35 -10.71 2.67 -2.35
C ILE A 35 -11.93 2.56 -3.27
N ALA A 36 -12.72 3.63 -3.39
CA ALA A 36 -13.90 3.66 -4.25
C ALA A 36 -13.54 3.35 -5.72
N ARG A 37 -12.48 3.99 -6.24
CA ARG A 37 -11.98 3.72 -7.59
C ARG A 37 -11.46 2.29 -7.75
N SER A 38 -10.83 1.71 -6.73
CA SER A 38 -10.40 0.30 -6.77
C SER A 38 -11.59 -0.64 -6.91
N LEU A 39 -12.63 -0.44 -6.10
CA LEU A 39 -13.86 -1.24 -6.12
C LEU A 39 -14.61 -1.13 -7.46
N GLN A 40 -14.76 0.08 -8.00
CA GLN A 40 -15.38 0.31 -9.32
C GLN A 40 -14.69 -0.47 -10.44
N ASN A 41 -13.38 -0.68 -10.32
CA ASN A 41 -12.61 -1.44 -11.28
C ASN A 41 -12.38 -2.91 -10.85
N GLN A 42 -13.21 -3.44 -9.94
CA GLN A 42 -13.21 -4.86 -9.53
C GLN A 42 -11.89 -5.32 -8.88
N ARG A 43 -11.17 -4.40 -8.24
CA ARG A 43 -9.96 -4.63 -7.44
C ARG A 43 -10.30 -4.55 -5.95
N PRO A 44 -10.64 -5.68 -5.30
CA PRO A 44 -11.13 -5.68 -3.93
C PRO A 44 -10.03 -5.56 -2.86
N VAL A 45 -8.75 -5.63 -3.26
CA VAL A 45 -7.62 -5.59 -2.33
C VAL A 45 -6.97 -4.21 -2.34
N ILE A 46 -6.82 -3.62 -1.15
CA ILE A 46 -6.09 -2.37 -0.93
C ILE A 46 -4.88 -2.69 -0.07
N ASP A 47 -3.69 -2.43 -0.59
CA ASP A 47 -2.44 -2.57 0.15
C ASP A 47 -1.99 -1.19 0.66
N PHE A 48 -2.05 -1.00 1.97
CA PHE A 48 -1.56 0.20 2.67
C PHE A 48 -0.03 0.24 2.79
N LEU A 49 0.65 -0.76 2.23
CA LEU A 49 2.09 -0.98 2.29
C LEU A 49 2.60 -1.08 3.73
N ARG A 50 3.92 -1.00 3.87
CA ARG A 50 4.62 -1.13 5.15
C ARG A 50 4.22 -0.04 6.14
N GLY A 51 4.27 -0.40 7.42
CA GLY A 51 3.98 0.51 8.54
C GLY A 51 2.75 0.05 9.31
N ARG A 52 2.65 0.52 10.55
CA ARG A 52 1.57 0.20 11.51
C ARG A 52 0.86 1.47 11.97
N GLU A 53 0.72 2.44 11.07
CA GLU A 53 0.05 3.69 11.36
C GLU A 53 -1.42 3.41 11.73
N PRO A 54 -1.93 3.94 12.87
CA PRO A 54 -3.28 3.62 13.37
C PRO A 54 -4.39 3.79 12.34
N TYR A 55 -4.31 4.84 11.52
CA TYR A 55 -5.33 5.12 10.50
C TYR A 55 -5.54 3.97 9.52
N LYS A 56 -4.53 3.12 9.26
CA LYS A 56 -4.67 1.96 8.37
C LYS A 56 -5.69 0.97 8.94
N TYR A 57 -5.63 0.75 10.24
CA TYR A 57 -6.53 -0.16 10.95
C TYR A 57 -7.94 0.43 11.10
N ASP A 58 -8.08 1.76 11.14
CA ASP A 58 -9.39 2.43 11.07
C ASP A 58 -10.13 2.12 9.76
N PHE A 59 -9.39 1.83 8.68
CA PHE A 59 -9.93 1.33 7.41
C PHE A 59 -10.09 -0.21 7.37
N GLY A 60 -9.81 -0.92 8.47
CA GLY A 60 -9.89 -2.38 8.54
C GLY A 60 -8.68 -3.11 7.97
N ALA A 61 -7.52 -2.45 7.84
CA ALA A 61 -6.29 -3.12 7.41
C ALA A 61 -5.92 -4.25 8.38
N GLN A 62 -5.36 -5.32 7.81
CA GLN A 62 -4.87 -6.48 8.56
C GLN A 62 -3.37 -6.65 8.31
N ASP A 63 -2.63 -6.98 9.36
CA ASP A 63 -1.19 -7.23 9.25
C ASP A 63 -0.92 -8.38 8.27
N THR A 64 -0.04 -8.15 7.31
CA THR A 64 0.47 -9.18 6.39
C THR A 64 1.95 -9.42 6.66
N ARG A 65 2.37 -10.69 6.66
CA ARG A 65 3.77 -11.08 6.87
C ARG A 65 4.55 -10.94 5.56
N LEU A 66 5.53 -10.03 5.55
CA LEU A 66 6.50 -9.91 4.47
C LEU A 66 7.76 -10.70 4.78
N PHE A 67 8.16 -11.56 3.86
CA PHE A 67 9.36 -12.39 3.98
C PHE A 67 10.43 -11.89 3.00
N ARG A 68 11.68 -11.86 3.47
CA ARG A 68 12.84 -11.66 2.59
C ARG A 68 13.40 -13.03 2.24
N LEU A 69 13.24 -13.45 0.99
CA LEU A 69 13.90 -14.65 0.48
C LEU A 69 15.33 -14.29 0.04
N SER A 70 16.32 -15.02 0.56
CA SER A 70 17.73 -14.90 0.14
C SER A 70 18.18 -16.25 -0.41
N ILE A 71 18.55 -16.28 -1.69
CA ILE A 71 19.06 -17.48 -2.36
C ILE A 71 20.58 -17.32 -2.51
N PRO A 72 21.41 -18.07 -1.77
CA PRO A 72 22.85 -18.01 -1.96
C PRO A 72 23.24 -18.69 -3.29
N LEU A 73 24.05 -18.01 -4.09
CA LEU A 73 24.61 -18.61 -5.29
C LEU A 73 25.71 -19.62 -4.90
N LYS A 74 25.56 -20.87 -5.34
CA LYS A 74 26.59 -21.89 -5.17
C LYS A 74 27.67 -21.65 -6.24
N ARG A 75 28.87 -21.26 -5.83
CA ARG A 75 30.01 -21.12 -6.75
C ARG A 75 30.59 -22.52 -6.97
N ASN A 76 30.63 -23.00 -8.20
CA ASN A 76 31.30 -24.26 -8.53
C ASN A 76 32.80 -24.10 -8.29
N GLU A 77 33.35 -24.85 -7.35
CA GLU A 77 34.79 -24.98 -7.17
C GLU A 77 35.35 -25.73 -8.38
N LYS A 78 36.19 -25.05 -9.17
CA LYS A 78 36.96 -25.70 -10.23
C LYS A 78 37.97 -26.62 -9.54
N LYS A 79 37.81 -27.92 -9.72
CA LYS A 79 38.86 -28.92 -9.49
C LYS A 79 40.02 -28.68 -10.45
#